data_AF-A0A060CDC0-F1
#
_entry.id   AF-A0A060CDC0-F1
#
_cell.length_a   1.000
_cell.length_b   1.000
_cell.length_c   1.000
_cell.angle_alpha   90.00
_cell.angle_beta   90.00
_cell.angle_gamma   90.00
#
_symmetry.space_group_name_H-M   'P 1'
#
loop_
_entity.id
_entity.type
_entity.pdbx_description
1 polymer ?
#
loop_
_entity_poly.entity_id
_entity_poly.type
_entity_poly.pdbx_seq_one_letter_code
_entity_poly.pdbx_strand_id
1 'polypeptide(L)'
;MNQRIKRHRYITGFDGVRTIAVIAVILYHLMPYNIQGGYLGVPIFFVLSGYLITDLLNQEWQQNGKIDVWGFYQRRIRRLYPGLVTMVVATAAYITLFQRSLLV
;
A
#
# COMPACT_ATOMS: atom_id res chain seq x y z
N MET A 1 0.75 35.96 -2.59
CA MET A 1 1.47 35.61 -1.35
C MET A 1 1.97 34.18 -1.49
N ASN A 2 3.15 34.01 -2.09
CA ASN A 2 3.74 32.72 -2.46
C ASN A 2 4.34 32.02 -1.23
N GLN A 3 3.52 31.24 -0.53
CA GLN A 3 3.99 30.28 0.46
C GLN A 3 4.65 29.12 -0.30
N ARG A 4 5.96 29.20 -0.54
CA ARG A 4 6.77 28.05 -0.98
C ARG A 4 6.66 26.99 0.11
N ILE A 5 5.82 25.99 -0.13
CA ILE A 5 5.55 24.86 0.75
C ILE A 5 6.89 24.29 1.20
N LYS A 6 7.21 24.40 2.51
CA LYS A 6 8.28 23.59 3.11
C LYS A 6 7.97 22.16 2.70
N ARG A 7 8.80 21.54 1.84
CA ARG A 7 8.70 20.12 1.55
C ARG A 7 8.64 19.43 2.91
N HIS A 8 7.47 18.92 3.30
CA HIS A 8 7.39 18.07 4.47
C HIS A 8 8.40 16.97 4.21
N ARG A 9 9.38 16.88 5.12
CA ARG A 9 10.46 15.91 5.04
C ARG A 9 9.75 14.59 4.93
N TYR A 10 9.78 13.98 3.75
CA TYR A 10 9.30 12.62 3.57
C TYR A 10 10.14 11.80 4.55
N ILE A 11 9.57 11.46 5.71
CA ILE A 11 10.29 10.75 6.75
C ILE A 11 10.39 9.33 6.19
N THR A 12 11.47 9.08 5.46
CA THR A 12 11.80 7.80 4.82
C THR A 12 11.66 6.63 5.80
N GLY A 13 11.77 6.89 7.11
CA GLY A 13 11.52 5.94 8.17
C GLY A 13 10.15 5.24 8.09
N PHE A 14 9.07 5.94 7.72
CA PHE A 14 7.73 5.30 7.63
C PHE A 14 7.63 4.30 6.49
N ASP A 15 8.27 4.59 5.35
CA ASP A 15 8.35 3.63 4.26
C ASP A 15 9.29 2.46 4.60
N GLY A 16 10.34 2.71 5.40
CA GLY A 16 11.18 1.66 5.97
C GLY A 16 10.39 0.70 6.87
N VAL A 17 9.61 1.21 7.82
CA VAL A 17 8.77 0.38 8.69
C VAL A 17 7.70 -0.37 7.89
N ARG A 18 7.10 0.29 6.88
CA ARG A 18 6.17 -0.38 5.95
C ARG A 18 6.84 -1.55 5.22
N THR A 19 8.08 -1.37 4.77
CA THR A 19 8.85 -2.43 4.09
C THR A 19 9.13 -3.60 5.03
N ILE A 20 9.55 -3.32 6.27
CA ILE A 20 9.75 -4.35 7.31
C ILE A 20 8.46 -5.11 7.58
N ALA A 21 7.33 -4.40 7.66
CA ALA A 21 6.01 -5.00 7.86
C ALA A 21 5.64 -5.95 6.70
N VAL A 22 5.90 -5.58 5.44
CA VAL A 22 5.67 -6.44 4.28
C VAL A 22 6.60 -7.67 4.31
N ILE A 23 7.88 -7.50 4.65
CA ILE A 23 8.82 -8.62 4.77
C ILE A 23 8.34 -9.62 5.83
N ALA A 24 7.87 -9.12 6.98
CA ALA A 24 7.32 -9.97 8.04
C ALA A 24 6.10 -10.79 7.56
N VAL A 25 5.23 -10.20 6.72
CA VAL A 25 4.09 -10.89 6.11
C VAL A 25 4.53 -11.95 5.11
N ILE A 26 5.52 -11.65 4.28
CA ILE A 26 6.08 -12.63 3.33
C ILE A 26 6.67 -13.82 4.09
N LEU A 27 7.46 -13.56 5.12
CA LEU A 27 8.07 -14.59 5.97
C LEU A 27 7.01 -15.45 6.70
N TYR A 28 5.93 -14.83 7.17
CA TYR A 28 4.79 -15.55 7.75
C TYR A 28 4.17 -16.56 6.78
N HIS A 29 3.99 -16.18 5.51
CA HIS A 29 3.40 -17.07 4.51
C HIS A 29 4.36 -18.18 4.07
N LEU A 30 5.69 -17.95 4.11
CA LEU A 30 6.68 -18.95 3.76
C LEU A 30 6.90 -19.99 4.88
N MET A 31 6.87 -19.58 6.15
CA MET A 31 7.11 -20.45 7.30
C MET A 31 6.14 -20.16 8.45
N PRO A 32 4.84 -20.50 8.29
CA PRO A 32 3.80 -20.12 9.25
C PRO A 32 4.00 -20.70 10.65
N TYR A 33 4.62 -21.88 10.76
CA TYR A 33 4.88 -22.54 12.03
C TYR A 33 6.04 -21.94 12.83
N ASN A 34 7.03 -21.33 12.17
CA ASN A 34 8.24 -20.82 12.83
C ASN A 34 8.17 -19.32 13.11
N ILE A 35 7.37 -18.56 12.35
CA ILE A 35 7.31 -17.10 12.42
C ILE A 35 5.88 -16.66 12.73
N GLN A 36 5.35 -17.10 13.87
CA GLN A 36 3.99 -16.76 14.29
C GLN A 36 3.76 -15.25 14.46
N GLY A 37 4.79 -14.44 14.68
CA GLY A 37 4.64 -12.98 14.85
C GLY A 37 4.41 -12.18 13.55
N GLY A 38 4.59 -12.81 12.38
CA GLY A 38 4.53 -12.08 11.11
C GLY A 38 3.13 -11.60 10.69
N TYR A 39 2.05 -12.11 11.31
CA TYR A 39 0.69 -11.58 11.09
C TYR A 39 0.56 -10.11 11.51
N LEU A 40 1.37 -9.63 12.46
CA LEU A 40 1.39 -8.24 12.92
C LEU A 40 1.83 -7.27 11.83
N GLY A 41 2.53 -7.74 10.80
CA GLY A 41 2.95 -6.89 9.68
C GLY A 41 1.75 -6.29 8.93
N VAL A 42 0.64 -7.03 8.79
CA VAL A 42 -0.57 -6.54 8.12
C VAL A 42 -1.19 -5.33 8.84
N PRO A 43 -1.57 -5.40 10.13
CA PRO A 43 -2.14 -4.26 10.84
C PRO A 43 -1.15 -3.10 10.97
N ILE A 44 0.16 -3.33 11.18
CA ILE A 44 1.17 -2.27 11.21
C ILE A 44 1.21 -1.52 9.86
N PHE A 45 1.24 -2.25 8.74
CA PHE A 45 1.21 -1.66 7.40
C PHE A 45 -0.02 -0.77 7.20
N PHE A 46 -1.20 -1.25 7.61
CA PHE A 46 -2.46 -0.53 7.44
C PHE A 46 -2.54 0.71 8.33
N VAL A 47 -2.15 0.63 9.60
CA VAL A 47 -2.13 1.76 10.53
C VAL A 47 -1.20 2.86 10.04
N LEU A 48 0.03 2.52 9.63
CA LEU A 48 0.97 3.49 9.07
C LEU A 48 0.48 4.13 7.78
N SER A 49 -0.14 3.34 6.91
CA SER A 49 -0.73 3.86 5.68
C SER A 49 -1.89 4.81 5.97
N GLY A 50 -2.75 4.47 6.94
CA GLY A 50 -3.84 5.34 7.40
C GLY A 50 -3.34 6.66 7.96
N TYR A 51 -2.32 6.62 8.82
CA TYR A 51 -1.70 7.82 9.39
C TYR A 51 -1.19 8.78 8.31
N LEU A 52 -0.45 8.29 7.31
CA LEU A 52 0.06 9.14 6.22
C LEU A 52 -1.05 9.74 5.36
N ILE A 53 -2.16 9.01 5.17
CA ILE A 53 -3.30 9.53 4.42
C ILE A 53 -3.98 10.65 5.18
N THR A 54 -4.20 10.47 6.48
CA THR A 54 -4.81 11.49 7.34
C THR A 54 -3.93 12.74 7.42
N ASP A 55 -2.60 12.57 7.55
CA ASP A 55 -1.65 13.69 7.53
C ASP A 55 -1.71 14.47 6.20
N LEU A 56 -1.76 13.76 5.07
CA LEU A 56 -1.90 14.37 3.74
C LEU A 56 -3.21 15.16 3.60
N LEU A 57 -4.33 14.58 4.04
CA LEU A 57 -5.65 15.23 3.97
C LEU A 57 -5.73 16.45 4.90
N ASN A 58 -5.13 16.35 6.09
CA ASN A 58 -5.06 17.47 7.04
C ASN A 58 -4.23 18.63 6.46
N GLN A 59 -3.11 18.35 5.80
CA GLN A 59 -2.31 19.35 5.09
C GLN A 59 -3.08 20.01 3.95
N GLU A 60 -3.82 19.22 3.16
CA GLU A 60 -4.65 19.72 2.07
C GLU A 60 -5.78 20.64 2.59
N TRP A 61 -6.41 20.26 3.69
CA TRP A 61 -7.43 21.06 4.36
C TRP A 61 -6.87 22.39 4.88
N GLN A 62 -5.71 22.37 5.55
CA GLN A 62 -5.06 23.59 6.04
C GLN A 62 -4.66 24.55 4.92
N GLN A 63 -4.31 24.04 3.74
CA GLN A 63 -3.88 24.87 2.61
C GLN A 63 -5.03 25.41 1.78
N ASN A 64 -6.04 24.59 1.49
CA ASN A 64 -7.08 24.90 0.52
C ASN A 64 -8.47 25.12 1.13
N GLY A 65 -8.64 24.84 2.43
CA GLY A 65 -9.95 24.88 3.11
C GLY A 65 -10.96 23.84 2.61
N LYS A 66 -10.52 22.93 1.75
CA LYS A 66 -11.33 21.86 1.15
C LYS A 66 -10.45 20.63 0.92
N ILE A 67 -11.06 19.45 1.02
CA ILE A 67 -10.41 18.17 0.71
C ILE A 67 -10.91 17.71 -0.66
N ASP A 68 -10.02 17.52 -1.64
CA ASP A 68 -10.36 16.86 -2.90
C ASP A 68 -10.25 15.33 -2.74
N VAL A 69 -11.32 14.75 -2.20
CA VAL A 69 -11.46 13.30 -2.02
C VAL A 69 -11.34 12.58 -3.37
N TRP A 70 -11.93 13.13 -4.44
CA TRP A 70 -11.93 12.50 -5.75
C TRP A 70 -10.53 12.46 -6.35
N GLY A 71 -9.80 13.58 -6.33
CA GLY A 71 -8.41 13.63 -6.77
C GLY A 71 -7.49 12.73 -5.93
N PHE A 72 -7.75 12.59 -4.62
CA PHE A 72 -7.05 11.64 -3.76
C PHE A 72 -7.25 10.18 -4.22
N TYR A 73 -8.50 9.74 -4.39
CA TYR A 73 -8.79 8.36 -4.85
C TYR A 73 -8.25 8.11 -6.26
N GLN A 74 -8.35 9.07 -7.18
CA GLN A 74 -7.86 8.90 -8.54
C GLN A 74 -6.34 8.72 -8.61
N ARG A 75 -5.57 9.42 -7.75
CA ARG A 75 -4.11 9.23 -7.61
C ARG A 75 -3.79 7.85 -7.03
N ARG A 76 -4.58 7.40 -6.05
CA ARG A 76 -4.38 6.09 -5.41
C ARG A 76 -4.69 4.94 -6.35
N ILE A 77 -5.81 5.00 -7.08
CA ILE A 77 -6.20 3.99 -8.06
C ILE A 77 -5.13 3.88 -9.15
N ARG A 78 -4.68 5.02 -9.73
CA ARG A 78 -3.63 5.01 -10.75
C ARG A 78 -2.31 4.35 -10.29
N ARG A 79 -2.02 4.36 -8.99
CA ARG A 79 -0.83 3.72 -8.42
C ARG A 79 -1.03 2.24 -8.06
N LEU A 80 -2.18 1.87 -7.49
CA LEU A 80 -2.43 0.50 -6.99
C LEU A 80 -3.00 -0.44 -8.06
N TYR A 81 -3.84 0.09 -8.96
CA TYR A 81 -4.56 -0.70 -9.96
C TYR A 81 -3.65 -1.41 -10.97
N PRO A 82 -2.55 -0.81 -11.48
CA PRO A 82 -1.65 -1.49 -12.41
C PRO A 82 -1.01 -2.75 -11.83
N GLY A 83 -0.63 -2.71 -10.54
CA GLY A 83 -0.05 -3.86 -9.85
C GLY A 83 -1.07 -4.98 -9.67
N LEU A 84 -2.30 -4.62 -9.30
CA LEU A 84 -3.40 -5.58 -9.15
C LEU A 84 -3.74 -6.26 -10.47
N VAL A 85 -3.95 -5.48 -11.55
CA VAL A 85 -4.29 -6.01 -12.88
C VAL A 85 -3.17 -6.93 -13.37
N THR A 86 -1.91 -6.52 -13.23
CA THR A 86 -0.77 -7.36 -13.62
C THR A 86 -0.76 -8.68 -12.86
N MET A 87 -0.98 -8.66 -11.54
CA MET A 87 -1.03 -9.88 -10.73
C MET A 87 -2.18 -10.80 -11.14
N VAL A 88 -3.38 -10.25 -11.33
CA VAL A 88 -4.57 -11.03 -11.75
C VAL A 88 -4.34 -11.65 -13.12
N VAL A 89 -3.88 -10.87 -14.09
CA VAL A 89 -3.62 -11.36 -15.46
C VAL A 89 -2.51 -12.40 -15.47
N ALA A 90 -1.41 -12.16 -14.75
CA ALA A 90 -0.29 -13.10 -14.67
C ALA A 90 -0.71 -14.43 -14.03
N THR A 91 -1.46 -14.37 -12.93
CA THR A 91 -1.94 -15.57 -12.23
C THR A 91 -2.97 -16.32 -13.08
N ALA A 92 -3.90 -15.61 -13.73
CA ALA A 92 -4.87 -16.22 -14.64
C ALA A 92 -4.21 -16.86 -15.87
N ALA A 93 -3.22 -16.18 -16.47
CA ALA A 93 -2.43 -16.73 -17.58
C ALA A 93 -1.66 -17.98 -17.14
N TYR A 94 -1.04 -17.94 -15.95
CA TYR A 94 -0.33 -19.08 -15.40
C TYR A 94 -1.25 -20.31 -15.20
N ILE A 95 -2.41 -20.11 -14.56
CA ILE A 95 -3.39 -21.18 -14.33
C ILE A 95 -3.90 -21.75 -15.65
N THR A 96 -4.26 -20.90 -16.63
CA THR A 96 -4.82 -21.35 -17.92
C THR A 96 -3.80 -22.06 -18.81
N LEU A 97 -2.52 -21.69 -18.74
CA LEU A 97 -1.47 -22.30 -19.56
C LEU A 97 -0.90 -23.58 -18.93
N PHE A 98 -0.65 -23.60 -17.62
CA PHE A 98 0.07 -24.69 -16.95
C PHE A 98 -0.81 -25.58 -16.07
N GLN A 99 -1.92 -25.07 -15.55
CA GLN A 99 -2.68 -25.69 -14.46
C GLN A 99 -4.17 -25.86 -14.78
N ARG A 100 -4.49 -26.17 -16.05
CA ARG A 100 -5.89 -26.42 -16.50
C ARG A 100 -6.61 -27.52 -15.71
N SER A 101 -5.86 -28.42 -15.08
CA SER A 101 -6.39 -29.47 -14.22
C SER A 101 -7.04 -28.97 -12.93
N LEU A 102 -6.86 -27.69 -12.54
CA LEU A 102 -7.56 -27.06 -11.41
C LEU A 102 -8.88 -26.39 -11.84
N LEU A 103 -9.16 -26.28 -13.14
CA LEU A 103 -10.38 -25.67 -13.70
C LEU A 103 -11.48 -26.70 -14.00
N VAL A 104 -11.25 -27.98 -13.69
CA VAL A 104 -12.20 -29.10 -13.78
C VAL A 104 -12.52 -29.56 -12.36
#